data_AF-A0A3D1J9F5-F1
#
_entry.id   AF-A0A3D1J9F5-F1
#
_cell.length_a   1.000
_cell.length_b   1.000
_cell.length_c   1.000
_cell.angle_alpha   90.00
_cell.angle_beta   90.00
_cell.angle_gamma   90.00
#
_symmetry.space_group_name_H-M   'P 1'
#
loop_
_entity.id
_entity.type
_entity.pdbx_description
1 polymer ?
#
loop_
_entity_poly.entity_id
_entity_poly.type
_entity_poly.pdbx_seq_one_letter_code
_entity_poly.pdbx_strand_id
1 'polypeptide(L)'
;FFMPYVTSTIAIGIVFRYFFNGSYGIINYLLSLVGIAPVNWLDNVNMSMTTLIIFGVWTSLAFNIIILLAGMRNIDQEHYKIAKMFGANNWEIFLRITFPQLIPTFAFLLTVNIIAAFKVYTQVYALFGGQPGIAKSATTAVYYIYDKFHIAGRPGIAMAATVILFVIILLVTFVQNKILKKVGE
;
A
#
# COMPACT_ATOMS: atom_id res chain seq x y z
N PHE A 1 5.12 -5.75 19.98
CA PHE A 1 5.73 -4.57 19.34
C PHE A 1 5.92 -4.87 17.86
N PHE A 2 5.27 -4.12 16.96
CA PHE A 2 5.32 -4.37 15.51
C PHE A 2 6.39 -3.46 14.88
N MET A 3 7.59 -4.02 14.64
CA MET A 3 8.80 -3.26 14.24
C MET A 3 8.68 -2.38 12.97
N PRO A 4 7.95 -2.76 11.90
CA PRO A 4 7.97 -1.98 10.65
C PRO A 4 7.34 -0.58 10.75
N TYR A 5 6.35 -0.38 11.63
CA TYR A 5 5.64 0.91 11.71
C TYR A 5 6.42 1.98 12.49
N VAL A 6 7.37 1.58 13.34
CA VAL A 6 8.16 2.48 14.19
C VAL A 6 9.39 3.04 13.45
N THR A 7 9.74 2.44 12.30
CA THR A 7 10.95 2.79 11.54
C THR A 7 10.61 3.77 10.42
N SER A 8 11.48 4.75 10.18
CA SER A 8 11.32 5.74 9.10
C SER A 8 11.19 5.05 7.73
N THR A 9 10.14 5.41 6.96
CA THR A 9 9.94 4.91 5.58
C THR A 9 11.16 5.18 4.69
N ILE A 10 11.92 6.24 4.96
CA ILE A 10 13.14 6.56 4.22
C ILE A 10 14.22 5.51 4.49
N ALA A 11 14.45 5.15 5.75
CA ALA A 11 15.43 4.14 6.13
C ALA A 11 15.08 2.77 5.54
N ILE A 12 13.79 2.40 5.60
CA ILE A 12 13.28 1.16 4.99
C ILE A 12 13.50 1.19 3.47
N GLY A 13 13.22 2.31 2.81
CA GLY A 13 13.41 2.44 1.36
C GLY A 13 14.87 2.26 0.93
N ILE A 14 15.85 2.70 1.75
CA ILE A 14 17.27 2.45 1.50
C ILE A 14 17.57 0.93 1.51
N VAL A 15 17.03 0.20 2.49
CA VAL A 15 17.18 -1.27 2.57
C VAL A 15 16.51 -1.95 1.37
N PHE A 16 15.30 -1.52 1.00
CA PHE A 16 14.61 -2.07 -0.17
C PHE A 16 15.34 -1.75 -1.49
N ARG A 17 15.99 -0.60 -1.59
CA ARG A 17 16.85 -0.27 -2.74
C ARG A 17 18.02 -1.24 -2.88
N TYR A 18 18.57 -1.72 -1.77
CA TYR A 18 19.54 -2.82 -1.78
C TYR A 18 18.90 -4.14 -2.24
N PHE A 19 17.71 -4.48 -1.74
CA PHE A 19 17.00 -5.70 -2.16
C PHE A 19 16.66 -5.74 -3.65
N PHE A 20 16.26 -4.60 -4.20
CA PHE A 20 15.91 -4.42 -5.62
C PHE A 20 17.11 -4.14 -6.52
N ASN A 21 18.34 -4.17 -6.01
CA ASN A 21 19.51 -3.95 -6.84
C ASN A 21 19.63 -5.02 -7.93
N GLY A 22 19.88 -4.59 -9.18
CA GLY A 22 19.95 -5.49 -10.34
C GLY A 22 21.09 -6.52 -10.26
N SER A 23 22.23 -6.14 -9.70
CA SER A 23 23.48 -6.92 -9.74
C SER A 23 23.70 -7.79 -8.50
N TYR A 24 23.34 -7.30 -7.32
CA TYR A 24 23.61 -7.99 -6.04
C TYR A 24 22.38 -8.04 -5.11
N GLY A 25 21.20 -7.67 -5.60
CA GLY A 25 19.97 -7.65 -4.81
C GLY A 25 19.46 -9.04 -4.46
N ILE A 26 18.94 -9.19 -3.24
CA ILE A 26 18.41 -10.46 -2.75
C ILE A 26 17.22 -10.96 -3.57
N ILE A 27 16.43 -10.05 -4.16
CA ILE A 27 15.26 -10.43 -4.95
C ILE A 27 15.70 -11.14 -6.23
N ASN A 28 16.71 -10.62 -6.93
CA ASN A 28 17.26 -11.28 -8.11
C ASN A 28 17.98 -12.60 -7.76
N TYR A 29 18.62 -12.67 -6.59
CA TYR A 29 19.16 -13.95 -6.10
C TYR A 29 18.06 -14.99 -5.90
N LEU A 30 16.92 -14.63 -5.30
CA LEU A 30 15.79 -15.56 -5.13
C LEU A 30 15.17 -15.95 -6.48
N LEU A 31 15.09 -15.03 -7.44
CA LEU A 31 14.62 -15.31 -8.80
C LEU A 31 15.53 -16.30 -9.55
N SER A 32 16.85 -16.21 -9.35
CA SER A 32 17.78 -17.12 -10.02
C SER A 32 17.66 -18.57 -9.53
N LEU A 33 17.26 -18.79 -8.26
CA LEU A 33 17.00 -20.12 -7.70
C LEU A 33 15.86 -20.85 -8.42
N VAL A 34 14.93 -20.12 -9.02
CA VAL A 34 13.80 -20.66 -9.79
C VAL A 34 13.98 -20.49 -11.30
N GLY A 35 15.19 -20.14 -11.75
CA GLY A 35 15.55 -20.05 -13.17
C GLY A 35 15.08 -18.77 -13.88
N ILE A 36 14.66 -17.73 -13.14
CA ILE A 36 14.24 -16.45 -13.72
C ILE A 36 15.45 -15.54 -13.92
N ALA A 37 15.55 -14.92 -15.09
CA ALA A 37 16.63 -13.98 -15.40
C ALA A 37 16.59 -12.74 -14.48
N PRO A 38 17.75 -12.11 -14.18
CA PRO A 38 17.81 -10.92 -13.35
C PRO A 38 16.93 -9.78 -13.89
N VAL A 39 16.18 -9.15 -12.99
CA VAL A 39 15.29 -8.03 -13.33
C VAL A 39 15.91 -6.71 -12.88
N ASN A 40 15.90 -5.71 -13.76
CA ASN A 40 16.32 -4.34 -13.44
C ASN A 40 15.16 -3.58 -12.80
N TRP A 41 14.97 -3.75 -11.49
CA TRP A 41 13.81 -3.21 -10.77
C TRP A 41 13.77 -1.68 -10.68
N LEU A 42 14.93 -1.04 -10.54
CA LEU A 42 15.06 0.40 -10.28
C LEU A 42 15.37 1.20 -11.56
N ASP A 43 16.16 0.61 -12.45
CA ASP A 43 16.70 1.26 -13.65
C ASP A 43 15.93 0.89 -14.93
N ASN A 44 14.73 0.32 -14.80
CA ASN A 44 13.84 0.04 -15.93
C ASN A 44 12.52 0.80 -15.75
N VAL A 45 12.11 1.54 -16.79
CA VAL A 45 10.87 2.31 -16.86
C VAL A 45 9.66 1.42 -16.55
N ASN A 46 9.61 0.22 -17.14
CA ASN A 46 8.48 -0.70 -17.01
C ASN A 46 8.41 -1.34 -15.62
N MET A 47 9.55 -1.47 -14.93
CA MET A 47 9.60 -2.09 -13.59
C MET A 47 9.42 -1.08 -12.46
N SER A 48 9.66 0.21 -12.72
CA SER A 48 9.60 1.24 -11.67
C SER A 48 8.26 1.26 -10.92
N MET A 49 7.14 1.11 -11.65
CA MET A 49 5.81 1.04 -11.03
C MET A 49 5.63 -0.25 -10.21
N THR A 50 6.03 -1.40 -10.75
CA THR A 50 5.94 -2.69 -10.07
C THR A 50 6.76 -2.70 -8.77
N THR A 51 7.99 -2.21 -8.81
CA THR A 51 8.87 -2.08 -7.65
C THR A 51 8.23 -1.18 -6.58
N LEU A 52 7.63 -0.06 -7.00
CA LEU A 52 6.91 0.84 -6.10
C LEU A 52 5.68 0.18 -5.48
N ILE A 53 4.92 -0.61 -6.24
CA ILE A 53 3.74 -1.35 -5.73
C ILE A 53 4.18 -2.37 -4.68
N ILE A 54 5.21 -3.18 -4.95
CA ILE A 54 5.71 -4.18 -4.01
C ILE A 54 6.13 -3.50 -2.70
N PHE A 55 6.89 -2.40 -2.80
CA PHE A 55 7.33 -1.64 -1.63
C PHE A 55 6.14 -1.01 -0.89
N GLY A 56 5.20 -0.41 -1.63
CA GLY A 56 4.00 0.22 -1.08
C GLY A 56 3.14 -0.78 -0.29
N VAL A 57 2.87 -1.96 -0.86
CA VAL A 57 2.16 -3.06 -0.18
C VAL A 57 2.89 -3.44 1.10
N TRP A 58 4.21 -3.66 1.04
CA TRP A 58 4.97 -4.01 2.23
C TRP A 58 4.84 -2.96 3.35
N THR A 59 4.91 -1.67 3.01
CA THR A 59 4.78 -0.59 4.00
C THR A 59 3.38 -0.49 4.61
N SER A 60 2.32 -0.87 3.88
CA SER A 60 0.95 -0.83 4.39
C SER A 60 0.55 -2.09 5.19
N LEU A 61 1.24 -3.22 4.98
CA LEU A 61 0.96 -4.49 5.67
C LEU A 61 0.93 -4.34 7.20
N ALA A 62 1.87 -3.60 7.78
CA ALA A 62 1.95 -3.45 9.23
C ALA A 62 0.67 -2.83 9.81
N PHE A 63 0.18 -1.74 9.22
CA PHE A 63 -1.07 -1.10 9.64
C PHE A 63 -2.27 -2.01 9.37
N ASN A 64 -2.36 -2.58 8.16
CA ASN A 64 -3.50 -3.40 7.76
C ASN A 64 -3.65 -4.65 8.64
N ILE A 65 -2.55 -5.34 8.96
CA ILE A 65 -2.55 -6.52 9.83
C ILE A 65 -3.04 -6.17 11.23
N ILE A 66 -2.54 -5.08 11.84
CA ILE A 66 -2.93 -4.68 13.20
C ILE A 66 -4.44 -4.40 13.27
N ILE A 67 -4.97 -3.67 12.30
CA ILE A 67 -6.40 -3.33 12.26
C ILE A 67 -7.26 -4.56 11.98
N LEU A 68 -6.84 -5.46 11.08
CA LEU A 68 -7.55 -6.73 10.84
C LEU A 68 -7.55 -7.63 12.07
N LEU A 69 -6.41 -7.75 12.78
CA LEU A 69 -6.32 -8.52 14.01
C LEU A 69 -7.21 -7.93 15.11
N ALA A 70 -7.28 -6.60 15.23
CA ALA A 70 -8.20 -5.94 16.15
C ALA A 70 -9.66 -6.22 15.78
N GLY A 71 -10.01 -6.16 14.50
CA GLY A 71 -11.34 -6.53 14.00
C GLY A 71 -11.71 -7.98 14.30
N MET A 72 -10.79 -8.91 14.10
CA MET A 72 -11.01 -10.34 14.38
C MET A 72 -11.22 -10.62 15.87
N ARG A 73 -10.57 -9.86 16.76
CA ARG A 73 -10.73 -10.01 18.21
C ARG A 73 -12.12 -9.62 18.71
N ASN A 74 -12.84 -8.77 17.97
CA ASN A 74 -14.21 -8.38 18.29
C ASN A 74 -15.24 -9.46 17.91
N ILE A 75 -14.84 -10.49 17.17
CA ILE A 75 -15.73 -11.59 16.81
C ILE A 75 -15.89 -12.53 17.99
N ASP A 76 -17.13 -12.78 18.38
CA ASP A 76 -17.46 -13.74 19.43
C ASP A 76 -16.91 -15.15 19.09
N GLN A 77 -16.17 -15.71 20.05
CA GLN A 77 -15.64 -17.07 19.96
C GLN A 77 -16.75 -18.13 19.93
N GLU A 78 -17.95 -17.81 20.42
CA GLU A 78 -19.11 -18.70 20.41
C GLU A 78 -19.54 -19.06 18.98
N HIS A 79 -19.51 -18.12 18.02
CA HIS A 79 -19.81 -18.40 16.61
C HIS A 79 -18.90 -19.51 16.04
N TYR A 80 -17.62 -19.50 16.39
CA TYR A 80 -16.66 -20.51 15.94
C TYR A 80 -16.91 -21.87 16.60
N LYS A 81 -17.27 -21.89 17.89
CA LYS A 81 -17.58 -23.13 18.62
C LYS A 81 -18.82 -23.82 18.07
N ILE A 82 -19.88 -23.04 17.82
CA ILE A 82 -21.13 -23.55 17.24
C ILE A 82 -20.86 -24.11 15.84
N ALA A 83 -20.17 -23.36 14.98
CA ALA A 83 -19.88 -23.82 13.62
C ALA A 83 -19.10 -25.14 13.58
N LYS A 84 -18.10 -25.30 14.46
CA LYS A 84 -17.35 -26.55 14.60
C LYS A 84 -18.20 -27.70 15.13
N MET A 85 -19.14 -27.43 16.04
CA MET A 85 -20.08 -28.44 16.54
C MET A 85 -20.97 -29.00 15.41
N PHE A 86 -21.34 -28.16 14.44
CA PHE A 86 -22.08 -28.58 13.24
C PHE A 86 -21.20 -29.12 12.11
N GLY A 87 -19.90 -29.36 12.35
CA GLY A 87 -18.99 -29.97 11.38
C GLY A 87 -18.47 -29.05 10.29
N ALA A 88 -18.62 -27.72 10.44
CA ALA A 88 -18.10 -26.77 9.46
C ALA A 88 -16.56 -26.80 9.40
N ASN A 89 -16.01 -26.79 8.19
CA ASN A 89 -14.56 -26.75 8.00
C ASN A 89 -14.01 -25.31 8.17
N ASN A 90 -12.69 -25.15 8.30
CA ASN A 90 -12.06 -23.85 8.53
C ASN A 90 -12.30 -22.84 7.38
N TRP A 91 -12.46 -23.31 6.14
CA TRP A 91 -12.71 -22.46 4.97
C TRP A 91 -14.14 -21.91 4.96
N GLU A 92 -15.11 -22.75 5.32
CA GLU A 92 -16.52 -22.36 5.49
C GLU A 92 -16.67 -21.37 6.64
N ILE A 93 -16.00 -21.62 7.77
CA ILE A 93 -15.95 -20.69 8.90
C ILE A 93 -15.39 -19.34 8.46
N PHE A 94 -14.28 -19.33 7.72
CA PHE A 94 -13.69 -18.09 7.22
C PHE A 94 -14.65 -17.33 6.30
N LEU A 95 -15.21 -17.99 5.28
CA LEU A 95 -16.06 -17.32 4.28
C LEU A 95 -17.43 -16.92 4.82
N ARG A 96 -18.02 -17.67 5.75
CA ARG A 96 -19.39 -17.45 6.24
C ARG A 96 -19.48 -16.72 7.57
N ILE A 97 -18.42 -16.74 8.39
CA ILE A 97 -18.43 -16.13 9.72
C ILE A 97 -17.40 -15.01 9.78
N THR A 98 -16.12 -15.32 9.58
CA THR A 98 -15.04 -14.35 9.76
C THR A 98 -15.09 -13.23 8.75
N PHE A 99 -15.12 -13.54 7.45
CA PHE A 99 -15.07 -12.56 6.38
C PHE A 99 -16.26 -11.59 6.40
N PRO A 100 -17.53 -12.04 6.53
CA PRO A 100 -18.68 -11.13 6.59
C PRO A 100 -18.61 -10.17 7.78
N GLN A 101 -18.20 -10.66 8.94
CA GLN A 101 -18.08 -9.84 10.15
C GLN A 101 -16.92 -8.84 10.09
N LEU A 102 -15.91 -9.11 9.24
CA LEU A 102 -14.80 -8.19 8.99
C LEU A 102 -15.08 -7.17 7.86
N ILE A 103 -16.20 -7.27 7.14
CA ILE A 103 -16.53 -6.32 6.05
C ILE A 103 -16.37 -4.85 6.47
N PRO A 104 -16.87 -4.41 7.65
CA PRO A 104 -16.69 -3.02 8.08
C PRO A 104 -15.21 -2.63 8.27
N THR A 105 -14.40 -3.56 8.77
CA THR A 105 -12.95 -3.37 8.93
C THR A 105 -12.24 -3.30 7.57
N PHE A 106 -12.61 -4.16 6.62
CA PHE A 106 -12.09 -4.10 5.25
C PHE A 106 -12.51 -2.81 4.53
N ALA A 107 -13.75 -2.37 4.69
CA ALA A 107 -14.24 -1.12 4.13
C ALA A 107 -13.43 0.07 4.64
N PHE A 108 -13.21 0.15 5.96
CA PHE A 108 -12.35 1.18 6.56
C PHE A 108 -10.92 1.14 6.00
N LEU A 109 -10.30 -0.05 5.97
CA LEU A 109 -8.94 -0.20 5.45
C LEU A 109 -8.84 0.17 3.97
N LEU A 110 -9.82 -0.19 3.17
CA LEU A 110 -9.87 0.18 1.75
C LEU A 110 -9.88 1.70 1.59
N THR A 111 -10.70 2.42 2.37
CA THR A 111 -10.76 3.89 2.34
C THR A 111 -9.43 4.52 2.72
N VAL A 112 -8.82 4.06 3.82
CA VAL A 112 -7.52 4.58 4.27
C VAL A 112 -6.43 4.30 3.23
N ASN A 113 -6.38 3.09 2.66
CA ASN A 113 -5.37 2.73 1.67
C ASN A 113 -5.54 3.47 0.34
N ILE A 114 -6.77 3.74 -0.11
CA ILE A 114 -7.01 4.55 -1.32
C ILE A 114 -6.52 5.99 -1.12
N ILE A 115 -6.85 6.61 0.01
CA ILE A 115 -6.34 7.95 0.34
C ILE A 115 -4.81 7.94 0.40
N ALA A 116 -4.21 6.90 1.01
CA ALA A 116 -2.77 6.75 1.08
C ALA A 116 -2.12 6.59 -0.30
N ALA A 117 -2.74 5.84 -1.22
CA ALA A 117 -2.25 5.63 -2.58
C ALA A 117 -2.14 6.94 -3.37
N PHE A 118 -3.12 7.85 -3.26
CA PHE A 118 -3.03 9.18 -3.86
C PHE A 118 -1.92 10.05 -3.25
N LYS A 119 -1.56 9.79 -2.00
CA LYS A 119 -0.57 10.55 -1.24
C LYS A 119 0.84 9.94 -1.27
N VAL A 120 1.09 8.93 -2.10
CA VAL A 120 2.40 8.27 -2.20
C VAL A 120 3.46 9.29 -2.62
N TYR A 121 4.46 9.47 -1.74
CA TYR A 121 5.60 10.36 -1.99
C TYR A 121 6.85 9.78 -1.34
N THR A 122 6.81 9.55 -0.04
CA THR A 122 7.96 9.08 0.72
C THR A 122 8.49 7.75 0.19
N GLN A 123 7.59 6.87 -0.27
CA GLN A 123 7.97 5.61 -0.89
C GLN A 123 8.76 5.80 -2.18
N VAL A 124 8.30 6.70 -3.06
CA VAL A 124 8.98 7.03 -4.32
C VAL A 124 10.33 7.65 -4.03
N TYR A 125 10.35 8.67 -3.17
CA TYR A 125 11.55 9.40 -2.81
C TYR A 125 12.61 8.47 -2.20
N ALA A 126 12.22 7.59 -1.29
CA ALA A 126 13.15 6.68 -0.63
C ALA A 126 13.70 5.60 -1.57
N LEU A 127 12.85 5.02 -2.42
CA LEU A 127 13.21 3.89 -3.27
C LEU A 127 14.12 4.31 -4.43
N PHE A 128 13.86 5.46 -5.02
CA PHE A 128 14.57 5.97 -6.21
C PHE A 128 15.57 7.08 -5.88
N GLY A 129 15.95 7.23 -4.60
CA GLY A 129 17.01 8.16 -4.19
C GLY A 129 16.69 9.63 -4.48
N GLY A 130 15.43 10.02 -4.29
CA GLY A 130 14.94 11.39 -4.46
C GLY A 130 14.39 11.71 -5.84
N GLN A 131 14.42 10.78 -6.79
CA GLN A 131 13.84 10.95 -8.13
C GLN A 131 12.52 10.16 -8.29
N PRO A 132 11.66 10.50 -9.26
CA PRO A 132 10.39 9.81 -9.46
C PRO A 132 10.54 8.60 -10.40
N GLY A 133 11.49 7.71 -10.09
CA GLY A 133 11.87 6.60 -10.97
C GLY A 133 12.68 7.02 -12.20
N ILE A 134 13.21 6.05 -12.93
CA ILE A 134 13.99 6.31 -14.14
C ILE A 134 13.10 6.96 -15.21
N ALA A 135 13.62 7.99 -15.87
CA ALA A 135 12.87 8.78 -16.86
C ALA A 135 11.51 9.32 -16.34
N LYS A 136 11.38 9.53 -15.02
CA LYS A 136 10.15 10.02 -14.38
C LYS A 136 8.95 9.06 -14.46
N SER A 137 9.22 7.77 -14.67
CA SER A 137 8.22 6.69 -14.82
C SER A 137 7.31 6.47 -13.61
N ALA A 138 7.72 6.89 -12.41
CA ALA A 138 7.00 6.73 -11.16
C ALA A 138 6.59 8.08 -10.55
N THR A 139 6.31 9.08 -11.39
CA THR A 139 5.86 10.41 -10.93
C THR A 139 4.48 10.32 -10.30
N THR A 140 4.38 10.66 -9.03
CA THR A 140 3.11 10.77 -8.29
C THR A 140 2.65 12.21 -8.18
N ALA A 141 1.37 12.41 -7.86
CA ALA A 141 0.79 13.74 -7.67
C ALA A 141 1.53 14.55 -6.59
N VAL A 142 1.86 13.91 -5.46
CA VAL A 142 2.59 14.57 -4.37
C VAL A 142 4.05 14.83 -4.74
N TYR A 143 4.70 13.93 -5.48
CA TYR A 143 6.03 14.21 -6.02
C TYR A 143 6.01 15.42 -6.97
N TYR A 144 5.02 15.53 -7.84
CA TYR A 144 4.86 16.68 -8.73
C TYR A 144 4.69 17.99 -7.94
N ILE A 145 3.88 17.98 -6.88
CA ILE A 145 3.72 19.14 -5.98
C ILE A 145 5.07 19.52 -5.36
N TYR A 146 5.83 18.54 -4.87
CA TYR A 146 7.17 18.76 -4.30
C TYR A 146 8.14 19.35 -5.33
N ASP A 147 8.21 18.78 -6.54
CA ASP A 147 9.05 19.28 -7.64
C ASP A 147 8.73 20.74 -7.97
N LYS A 148 7.43 21.08 -8.09
CA LYS A 148 7.02 22.46 -8.39
C LYS A 148 7.31 23.43 -7.26
N PHE A 149 7.16 22.99 -6.02
CA PHE A 149 7.39 23.85 -4.86
C PHE A 149 8.88 24.10 -4.61
N HIS A 150 9.69 23.03 -4.60
CA HIS A 150 11.06 23.08 -4.10
C HIS A 150 12.13 23.10 -5.18
N ILE A 151 11.91 22.42 -6.32
CA ILE A 151 12.92 22.28 -7.38
C ILE A 151 12.71 23.34 -8.46
N ALA A 152 11.49 23.50 -8.95
CA ALA A 152 11.17 24.43 -10.03
C ALA A 152 10.91 25.88 -9.56
N GLY A 153 10.82 26.12 -8.25
CA GLY A 153 10.56 27.44 -7.69
C GLY A 153 9.20 28.05 -8.07
N ARG A 154 8.18 27.22 -8.32
CA ARG A 154 6.82 27.63 -8.74
C ARG A 154 5.78 27.28 -7.67
N PRO A 155 5.80 27.93 -6.50
CA PRO A 155 4.91 27.58 -5.38
C PRO A 155 3.43 27.76 -5.71
N GLY A 156 3.06 28.75 -6.54
CA GLY A 156 1.67 28.96 -6.95
C GLY A 156 1.08 27.75 -7.70
N ILE A 157 1.87 27.11 -8.57
CA ILE A 157 1.45 25.90 -9.30
C ILE A 157 1.32 24.72 -8.33
N ALA A 158 2.26 24.59 -7.39
CA ALA A 158 2.22 23.54 -6.37
C ALA A 158 0.98 23.66 -5.47
N MET A 159 0.61 24.87 -5.07
CA MET A 159 -0.60 25.13 -4.27
C MET A 159 -1.87 24.79 -5.06
N ALA A 160 -1.97 25.21 -6.32
CA ALA A 160 -3.10 24.85 -7.18
C ALA A 160 -3.23 23.33 -7.36
N ALA A 161 -2.12 22.63 -7.63
CA ALA A 161 -2.09 21.18 -7.73
C ALA A 161 -2.50 20.48 -6.42
N THR A 162 -2.14 21.06 -5.27
CA THR A 162 -2.56 20.54 -3.95
C THR A 162 -4.07 20.62 -3.76
N VAL A 163 -4.69 21.74 -4.13
CA VAL A 163 -6.15 21.91 -4.06
C VAL A 163 -6.86 20.92 -4.99
N ILE A 164 -6.37 20.76 -6.22
CA ILE A 164 -6.92 19.78 -7.18
C ILE A 164 -6.82 18.36 -6.62
N LEU A 165 -5.66 17.97 -6.09
CA LEU A 165 -5.46 16.65 -5.49
C LEU A 165 -6.41 16.43 -4.30
N PHE A 166 -6.60 17.45 -3.45
CA PHE A 166 -7.56 17.39 -2.34
C PHE A 166 -8.98 17.13 -2.82
N VAL A 167 -9.44 17.85 -3.86
CA VAL A 167 -10.78 17.64 -4.45
C VAL A 167 -10.91 16.24 -5.03
N ILE A 168 -9.90 15.72 -5.74
CA ILE A 168 -9.90 14.36 -6.27
C ILE A 168 -10.03 13.33 -5.15
N ILE A 169 -9.22 13.45 -4.09
CA ILE A 169 -9.28 12.53 -2.94
C ILE A 169 -10.65 12.58 -2.28
N LEU A 170 -11.22 13.77 -2.10
CA LEU A 170 -12.55 13.96 -1.51
C LEU A 170 -13.63 13.28 -2.36
N LEU A 171 -13.63 13.51 -3.67
CA LEU A 171 -14.60 12.92 -4.59
C LEU A 171 -14.51 11.38 -4.60
N VAL A 172 -13.30 10.83 -4.72
CA VAL A 172 -13.10 9.37 -4.72
C VAL A 172 -13.55 8.78 -3.38
N THR A 173 -13.17 9.39 -2.26
CA THR A 173 -13.56 8.93 -0.91
C THR A 173 -15.07 8.98 -0.72
N PHE A 174 -15.73 10.04 -1.21
CA PHE A 174 -17.18 10.19 -1.13
C PHE A 174 -17.91 9.11 -1.94
N VAL A 175 -17.50 8.89 -3.19
CA VAL A 175 -18.06 7.85 -4.06
C VAL A 175 -17.85 6.47 -3.45
N GLN A 176 -16.64 6.19 -2.97
CA GLN A 176 -16.30 4.93 -2.31
C GLN A 176 -17.18 4.67 -1.09
N ASN A 177 -17.31 5.63 -0.18
CA ASN A 177 -18.13 5.48 1.02
C ASN A 177 -19.61 5.23 0.68
N LYS A 178 -20.12 5.88 -0.38
CA LYS A 178 -21.50 5.67 -0.85
C LYS A 178 -21.71 4.27 -1.42
N ILE A 179 -20.73 3.72 -2.14
CA ILE A 179 -20.77 2.35 -2.67
C ILE A 179 -20.70 1.34 -1.50
N LEU A 180 -19.77 1.53 -0.57
CA LEU A 180 -19.58 0.62 0.56
C LEU A 180 -20.78 0.59 1.51
N LYS A 181 -21.45 1.73 1.75
CA LYS A 181 -22.68 1.78 2.56
C LYS A 181 -23.79 0.90 1.97
N LYS A 182 -23.95 0.90 0.64
CA LYS A 182 -24.95 0.07 -0.06
C LYS A 182 -24.66 -1.43 -0.01
N VAL A 183 -23.42 -1.84 0.28
CA VAL A 183 -23.02 -3.25 0.36
C VAL A 183 -23.21 -3.80 1.78
N GLY A 184 -23.26 -2.92 2.79
CA GLY A 184 -23.54 -3.28 4.18
C GLY A 184 -25.02 -3.20 4.59
N GLU A 185 -25.88 -2.69 3.71
CA GLU A 185 -27.36 -2.74 3.80
C GLU A 185 -27.88 -3.97 3.05
#